data_AF-A0A7J2U6B3-F1
#
_entry.id   AF-A0A7J2U6B3-F1
#
_cell.length_a   1.000
_cell.length_b   1.000
_cell.length_c   1.000
_cell.angle_alpha   90.00
_cell.angle_beta   90.00
_cell.angle_gamma   90.00
#
_symmetry.space_group_name_H-M   'P 1'
#
loop_
_entity.id
_entity.type
_entity.pdbx_description
1 polymer ?
#
loop_
_entity_poly.entity_id
_entity_poly.type
_entity_poly.pdbx_seq_one_letter_code
_entity_poly.pdbx_strand_id
1 'polypeptide(L)'
;MVLEDNIVTKFQAYIIYSKSLKEILRRVINYMQGCNNIVSDAELKPEFEELCSDSKPQYMEFLNSDAVDKAVMQTEFNRAIVLKVSSPRSDVHAIALIPTNQRNKEAASKR
;
A
#
# COMPACT_ATOMS: atom_id res chain seq x y z
N MET A 1 0.59 0.87 14.04
CA MET A 1 -0.79 0.38 14.25
C MET A 1 -1.08 -0.61 13.14
N VAL A 2 -1.72 -1.72 13.44
CA VAL A 2 -2.09 -2.69 12.41
C VAL A 2 -3.46 -2.29 11.86
N LEU A 3 -3.54 -1.95 10.57
CA LEU A 3 -4.83 -1.84 9.91
C LEU A 3 -5.49 -3.22 9.86
N GLU A 4 -6.69 -3.31 10.42
CA GLU A 4 -7.47 -4.54 10.50
C GLU A 4 -7.88 -5.04 9.09
N ASP A 5 -7.98 -6.35 8.92
CA ASP A 5 -8.31 -7.00 7.65
C ASP A 5 -9.66 -6.54 7.05
N ASN A 6 -10.59 -6.09 7.90
CA ASN A 6 -11.88 -5.53 7.49
C ASN A 6 -11.73 -4.24 6.66
N ILE A 7 -10.78 -3.38 7.01
CA ILE A 7 -10.47 -2.12 6.31
C ILE A 7 -9.82 -2.44 4.97
N VAL A 8 -8.95 -3.45 4.92
CA VAL A 8 -8.26 -3.89 3.70
C VAL A 8 -9.25 -4.49 2.69
N THR A 9 -10.19 -5.31 3.17
CA THR A 9 -11.21 -5.97 2.34
C THR A 9 -12.16 -4.97 1.67
N LYS A 10 -12.47 -3.85 2.35
CA LYS A 10 -13.30 -2.76 1.81
C LYS A 10 -12.74 -2.20 0.49
N PHE A 11 -11.43 -2.06 0.38
CA PHE A 11 -10.77 -1.45 -0.78
C PHE A 11 -10.31 -2.46 -1.85
N GLN A 12 -10.91 -3.67 -1.89
CA GLN A 12 -10.48 -4.73 -2.81
C GLN A 12 -8.94 -4.89 -2.87
N ALA A 13 -8.28 -4.75 -1.72
CA ALA A 13 -6.84 -4.74 -1.69
C ALA A 13 -6.29 -6.16 -1.85
N TYR A 14 -5.09 -6.25 -2.40
CA TYR A 14 -4.33 -7.50 -2.42
C TYR A 14 -3.39 -7.52 -1.22
N ILE A 15 -3.53 -8.54 -0.35
CA ILE A 15 -2.54 -8.77 0.71
C ILE A 15 -1.47 -9.73 0.19
N ILE A 16 -0.23 -9.26 0.21
CA ILE A 16 0.92 -10.02 -0.27
C ILE A 16 1.77 -10.43 0.93
N TYR A 17 2.08 -11.72 1.02
CA TYR A 17 2.87 -12.30 2.10
C TYR A 17 4.24 -12.79 1.60
N SER A 18 5.29 -12.58 2.40
CA SER A 18 6.60 -13.21 2.21
C SER A 18 7.40 -13.19 3.52
N LYS A 19 8.39 -14.08 3.64
CA LYS A 19 9.41 -14.03 4.69
C LYS A 19 10.35 -12.81 4.56
N SER A 20 10.35 -12.16 3.39
CA SER A 20 11.18 -10.98 3.12
C SER A 20 10.31 -9.81 2.66
N LEU A 21 10.33 -8.72 3.43
CA LEU A 21 9.65 -7.48 3.05
C LEU A 21 10.15 -6.96 1.69
N LYS A 22 11.46 -7.02 1.43
CA LYS A 22 12.06 -6.59 0.16
C LYS A 22 11.53 -7.37 -1.04
N GLU A 23 11.25 -8.66 -0.90
CA GLU A 23 10.66 -9.45 -1.98
C GLU A 23 9.24 -9.02 -2.31
N ILE A 24 8.43 -8.71 -1.29
CA ILE A 24 7.06 -8.21 -1.49
C ILE A 24 7.13 -6.89 -2.25
N LEU A 25 7.95 -5.96 -1.80
CA LEU A 25 8.08 -4.63 -2.42
C LEU A 25 8.60 -4.73 -3.86
N ARG A 26 9.55 -5.62 -4.17
CA ARG A 26 9.98 -5.87 -5.56
C ARG A 26 8.84 -6.34 -6.45
N ARG A 27 7.98 -7.25 -5.97
CA ARG A 27 6.80 -7.71 -6.73
C ARG A 27 5.82 -6.57 -6.98
N VAL A 28 5.59 -5.73 -5.97
CA VAL A 28 4.76 -4.53 -6.07
C VAL A 28 5.32 -3.55 -7.10
N ILE A 29 6.62 -3.24 -7.04
CA ILE A 29 7.29 -2.32 -7.97
C ILE A 29 7.17 -2.84 -9.41
N ASN A 30 7.40 -4.13 -9.63
CA ASN A 30 7.26 -4.75 -10.94
C ASN A 30 5.82 -4.69 -11.46
N TYR A 31 4.84 -4.97 -10.60
CA TYR A 31 3.41 -4.91 -10.93
C TYR A 31 2.97 -3.48 -11.29
N MET A 32 3.45 -2.48 -10.54
CA MET A 32 3.14 -1.06 -10.77
C MET A 32 4.00 -0.42 -11.87
N GLN A 33 4.88 -1.21 -12.51
CA GLN A 33 5.80 -0.76 -13.57
C GLN A 33 6.72 0.39 -13.13
N GLY A 34 7.17 0.35 -11.87
CA GLY A 34 8.07 1.34 -11.28
C GLY A 34 7.50 2.01 -10.03
N CYS A 35 8.32 2.86 -9.40
CA CYS A 35 7.98 3.42 -8.09
C CYS A 35 7.12 4.70 -8.15
N ASN A 36 7.06 5.38 -9.30
CA ASN A 36 6.27 6.61 -9.45
C ASN A 36 4.76 6.39 -9.27
N ASN A 37 4.29 5.18 -9.59
CA ASN A 37 2.88 4.81 -9.46
C ASN A 37 2.53 4.33 -8.03
N ILE A 38 3.44 4.47 -7.07
CA ILE A 38 3.25 4.00 -5.70
C ILE A 38 3.06 5.20 -4.76
N VAL A 39 2.07 5.09 -3.88
CA VAL A 39 1.93 5.90 -2.67
C VAL A 39 2.18 4.96 -1.49
N SER A 40 3.31 5.11 -0.81
CA SER A 40 3.75 4.19 0.23
C SER A 40 3.57 4.79 1.63
N ASP A 41 3.35 3.91 2.61
CA ASP A 41 3.56 4.25 4.01
C ASP A 41 5.00 4.77 4.20
N ALA A 42 5.15 5.85 4.97
CA ALA A 42 6.44 6.41 5.33
C ALA A 42 7.35 5.41 6.05
N GLU A 43 6.80 4.43 6.77
CA GLU A 43 7.59 3.39 7.45
C GLU A 43 8.34 2.45 6.48
N LEU A 44 7.89 2.37 5.23
CA LEU A 44 8.48 1.54 4.18
C LEU A 44 9.53 2.31 3.37
N LYS A 45 9.75 3.59 3.69
CA LYS A 45 10.68 4.46 2.99
C LYS A 45 12.09 3.88 2.92
N PRO A 46 12.70 3.33 4.00
CA PRO A 46 14.03 2.75 3.92
C PRO A 46 14.11 1.62 2.88
N GLU A 47 13.12 0.72 2.87
CA GLU A 47 13.09 -0.40 1.95
C GLU A 47 12.85 0.04 0.50
N PHE A 48 12.03 1.06 0.28
CA PHE A 48 11.83 1.62 -1.06
C PHE A 48 13.06 2.40 -1.54
N GLU A 49 13.77 3.14 -0.70
CA GLU A 49 15.00 3.85 -1.08
C GLU A 49 16.12 2.90 -1.53
N GLU A 50 16.16 1.68 -0.98
CA GLU A 50 17.09 0.65 -1.45
C GLU A 50 16.67 0.02 -2.79
N LEU A 51 15.37 -0.08 -3.05
CA LEU A 51 14.82 -0.80 -4.20
C LEU A 51 14.56 0.10 -5.42
N CYS A 52 14.36 1.38 -5.18
CA CYS A 52 14.01 2.37 -6.17
C CYS A 52 15.20 3.29 -6.44
N SER A 53 15.72 3.26 -7.67
CA SER A 53 16.81 4.15 -8.10
C SER A 53 16.29 5.57 -8.36
N ASP A 54 15.91 5.89 -9.60
CA ASP A 54 15.59 7.26 -10.03
C ASP A 54 14.10 7.62 -9.87
N SER A 55 13.21 6.63 -9.85
CA SER A 55 11.78 6.79 -9.59
C SER A 55 11.51 6.62 -8.11
N LYS A 56 10.70 7.45 -7.46
CA LYS A 56 10.41 7.30 -6.02
C LYS A 56 8.91 7.27 -5.74
N PRO A 57 8.45 6.44 -4.77
CA PRO A 57 7.09 6.52 -4.29
C PRO A 57 6.82 7.90 -3.67
N GLN A 58 5.54 8.29 -3.67
CA GLN A 58 5.06 9.33 -2.78
C GLN A 58 4.88 8.71 -1.38
N TYR A 59 5.39 9.35 -0.33
CA TYR A 59 5.27 8.83 1.03
C TYR A 59 4.19 9.56 1.81
N MET A 60 3.39 8.82 2.58
CA MET A 60 2.33 9.33 3.45
C MET A 60 2.26 8.53 4.75
N GLU A 61 1.76 9.14 5.83
CA GLU A 61 1.54 8.44 7.10
C GLU A 61 0.12 7.86 7.15
N PHE A 62 -0.02 6.54 7.28
CA PHE A 62 -1.32 5.87 7.38
C PHE A 62 -1.68 5.53 8.84
N LEU A 63 -1.90 6.58 9.63
CA LEU A 63 -2.17 6.45 11.07
C LEU A 63 -3.53 5.85 11.42
N ASN A 64 -4.51 5.90 10.51
CA ASN A 64 -5.87 5.38 10.71
C ASN A 64 -6.56 5.13 9.35
N SER A 65 -7.77 4.55 9.40
CA SER A 65 -8.60 4.32 8.22
C SER A 65 -8.90 5.59 7.43
N ASP A 66 -9.01 6.74 8.10
CA ASP A 66 -9.36 8.01 7.44
C ASP A 66 -8.19 8.54 6.61
N ALA A 67 -6.95 8.31 7.05
CA ALA A 67 -5.76 8.61 6.27
C ALA A 67 -5.72 7.77 4.97
N VAL A 68 -6.11 6.50 5.05
CA VAL A 68 -6.22 5.61 3.87
C VAL A 68 -7.34 6.10 2.95
N ASP A 69 -8.55 6.37 3.48
CA ASP A 69 -9.68 6.92 2.71
C ASP A 69 -9.26 8.22 1.98
N LYS A 70 -8.60 9.15 2.69
CA LYS A 70 -8.09 10.41 2.11
C LYS A 70 -7.08 10.16 1.00
N ALA A 71 -6.11 9.28 1.21
CA ALA A 71 -5.12 8.97 0.19
C ALA A 71 -5.77 8.34 -1.05
N VAL A 72 -6.73 7.41 -0.88
CA VAL A 72 -7.48 6.81 -2.00
C VAL A 72 -8.19 7.90 -2.81
N MET A 73 -8.83 8.87 -2.13
CA MET A 73 -9.55 9.96 -2.79
C MET A 73 -8.63 10.93 -3.53
N GLN A 74 -7.51 11.31 -2.90
CA GLN A 74 -6.56 12.29 -3.44
C GLN A 74 -5.65 11.73 -4.54
N THR A 75 -5.39 10.43 -4.53
CA THR A 75 -4.47 9.81 -5.49
C THR A 75 -5.15 9.63 -6.86
N GLU A 76 -4.41 9.93 -7.93
CA GLU A 76 -4.85 9.73 -9.31
C GLU A 76 -5.07 8.24 -9.61
N PHE A 77 -5.83 7.95 -10.67
CA PHE A 77 -6.01 6.57 -11.14
C PHE A 77 -4.70 5.96 -11.63
N ASN A 78 -4.64 4.62 -11.66
CA ASN A 78 -3.48 3.82 -12.05
C ASN A 78 -2.27 3.89 -11.09
N ARG A 79 -2.49 4.37 -9.86
CA ARG A 79 -1.52 4.28 -8.78
C ARG A 79 -1.96 3.21 -7.79
N ALA A 80 -1.10 2.91 -6.83
CA ALA A 80 -1.43 2.01 -5.74
C ALA A 80 -0.93 2.56 -4.41
N ILE A 81 -1.76 2.42 -3.40
CA ILE A 81 -1.39 2.67 -2.01
C ILE A 81 -0.80 1.39 -1.42
N VAL A 82 0.33 1.50 -0.75
CA VAL A 82 1.11 0.38 -0.23
C VAL A 82 1.43 0.63 1.24
N LEU A 83 1.06 -0.30 2.12
CA LEU A 83 1.23 -0.17 3.56
C LEU A 83 1.39 -1.53 4.25
N LYS A 84 2.02 -1.58 5.42
CA LYS A 84 2.07 -2.81 6.22
C LYS A 84 0.72 -3.11 6.82
N VAL A 85 0.41 -4.40 6.93
CA VAL A 85 -0.75 -4.92 7.65
C VAL A 85 -0.33 -6.07 8.55
N SER A 86 -1.23 -6.54 9.41
CA SER A 86 -0.90 -7.66 10.29
C SER A 86 -0.72 -8.89 9.44
N SER A 87 0.31 -9.65 9.78
CA SER A 87 0.38 -11.03 9.35
C SER A 87 -0.27 -11.92 10.40
N PRO A 88 -1.06 -12.95 9.99
CA PRO A 88 -1.55 -13.97 10.91
C PRO A 88 -0.42 -14.87 11.45
N ARG A 89 0.80 -14.76 10.90
CA ARG A 89 1.99 -15.48 11.33
C ARG A 89 3.14 -14.52 11.62
N SER A 90 3.82 -14.70 12.75
CA SER A 90 4.92 -13.84 13.18
C SER A 90 6.18 -13.92 12.31
N ASP A 91 6.35 -15.00 11.53
CA ASP A 91 7.54 -15.24 10.70
C ASP A 91 7.42 -14.74 9.25
N VAL A 92 6.31 -14.07 8.91
CA VAL A 92 6.09 -13.51 7.58
C VAL A 92 5.64 -12.06 7.66
N HIS A 93 6.05 -11.27 6.68
CA HIS A 93 5.58 -9.91 6.46
C HIS A 93 4.32 -9.92 5.60
N ALA A 94 3.47 -8.93 5.80
CA ALA A 94 2.27 -8.70 5.01
C ALA A 94 2.18 -7.23 4.57
N ILE A 95 1.89 -7.01 3.30
CA ILE A 95 1.66 -5.68 2.71
C ILE A 95 0.28 -5.68 2.03
N ALA A 96 -0.51 -4.65 2.27
CA ALA A 96 -1.70 -4.38 1.47
C ALA A 96 -1.33 -3.50 0.27
N LEU A 97 -1.76 -3.92 -0.92
CA LEU A 97 -1.72 -3.15 -2.16
C LEU A 97 -3.14 -2.75 -2.53
N ILE A 98 -3.44 -1.47 -2.42
CA ILE A 98 -4.76 -0.89 -2.72
C ILE A 98 -4.67 -0.13 -4.03
N PRO A 99 -5.23 -0.64 -5.15
CA PRO A 99 -5.23 0.09 -6.41
C PRO A 99 -6.13 1.34 -6.33
N THR A 100 -5.72 2.45 -6.91
CA THR A 100 -6.57 3.64 -6.99
C THR A 100 -7.45 3.54 -8.23
N ASN A 101 -8.68 3.08 -8.02
CA ASN A 101 -9.69 2.88 -9.05
C ASN A 101 -11.05 3.41 -8.60
N GLN A 102 -12.03 3.40 -9.51
CA GLN A 102 -13.38 3.91 -9.26
C GLN A 102 -14.03 3.25 -8.03
N ARG A 103 -13.90 1.92 -7.90
CA ARG A 103 -14.51 1.17 -6.80
C ARG A 103 -13.94 1.55 -5.44
N ASN A 104 -12.62 1.76 -5.36
CA ASN A 104 -11.98 2.14 -4.11
C ASN A 104 -12.28 3.58 -3.72
N LYS A 105 -12.40 4.48 -4.69
CA LYS A 105 -12.88 5.85 -4.45
C LYS A 105 -14.32 5.87 -3.96
N GLU A 106 -15.21 5.06 -4.53
CA GLU A 106 -16.59 4.90 -4.05
C GLU A 106 -16.66 4.28 -2.65
N ALA A 107 -15.76 3.35 -2.33
CA ALA A 107 -15.67 2.80 -0.99
C ALA A 107 -15.22 3.87 0.02
N ALA A 108 -14.27 4.73 -0.36
CA ALA A 108 -13.76 5.80 0.49
C ALA A 108 -14.80 6.91 0.74
N SER A 109 -15.66 7.23 -0.23
CA SER A 109 -16.61 8.35 -0.15
C SER A 109 -17.87 8.10 0.67
N LYS A 110 -18.18 6.86 1.05
CA LYS A 110 -19.40 6.47 1.81
C LYS A 110 -19.30 6.74 3.32
N ARG A 111 -18.53 7.75 3.76
CA ARG A 111 -18.31 8.11 5.17
C ARG A 111 -18.68 9.57 5.44
#